data_AF-A0A917XQC0-F1
#
_entry.id   AF-A0A917XQC0-F1
#
_cell.length_a   1.000
_cell.length_b   1.000
_cell.length_c   1.000
_cell.angle_alpha   90.00
_cell.angle_beta   90.00
_cell.angle_gamma   90.00
#
_symmetry.space_group_name_H-M   'P 1'
#
loop_
_entity.id
_entity.type
_entity.pdbx_description
1 polymer ?
#
loop_
_entity_poly.entity_id
_entity_poly.type
_entity_poly.pdbx_seq_one_letter_code
_entity_poly.pdbx_strand_id
1 'polypeptide(L)' 'MVLGVVDLTRSVGTKALNHPVAGALTLDWDTLTCTTDHDQQLVIWTAEPGTPSHEGLRFLASWAAAERLRSSTTGPA' A
#
# COMPACT_ATOMS: atom_id res chain seq x y z
N MET A 1 15.55 19.54 17.02
CA MET A 1 14.79 18.68 16.10
C MET A 1 14.29 17.50 16.92
N VAL A 2 13.14 17.67 17.58
CA VAL A 2 12.56 16.64 18.44
C VAL A 2 11.86 15.66 17.52
N LEU A 3 12.42 14.45 17.39
CA LEU A 3 11.69 13.33 16.84
C LEU A 3 10.61 13.01 17.89
N GLY A 4 9.44 13.63 17.76
CA GLY A 4 8.26 13.24 18.52
C GLY A 4 7.94 11.82 18.07
N VAL A 5 8.21 10.83 18.93
CA VAL A 5 7.59 9.52 18.81
C VAL A 5 6.10 9.79 18.94
N VAL A 6 5.41 9.87 17.79
CA VAL A 6 3.98 9.68 17.78
C VAL A 6 3.77 8.28 18.36
N ASP A 7 3.13 8.19 19.52
CA ASP A 7 2.71 6.89 20.01
C ASP A 7 1.81 6.30 18.91
N LEU A 8 2.08 5.10 18.44
CA LEU A 8 1.30 4.49 17.36
C LEU A 8 1.04 3.06 17.80
N THR A 9 -0.22 2.66 17.85
CA THR A 9 -0.55 1.26 18.03
C THR A 9 -0.33 0.55 16.70
N ARG A 10 0.55 -0.47 16.71
CA ARG A 10 0.97 -1.21 15.53
C ARG A 10 0.31 -2.59 15.49
N SER A 11 -0.35 -2.92 14.39
CA SER A 11 -0.89 -4.26 14.13
C SER A 11 -0.29 -4.81 12.84
N VAL A 12 0.15 -6.06 12.85
CA VAL A 12 0.83 -6.69 11.70
C VAL A 12 0.22 -8.05 11.34
N GLY A 13 0.42 -8.48 10.11
CA GLY A 13 0.07 -9.83 9.68
C GLY A 13 0.41 -10.09 8.20
N THR A 14 -0.05 -11.24 7.70
CA THR A 14 0.13 -11.63 6.29
C THR A 14 -1.24 -11.93 5.68
N LYS A 15 -1.43 -11.55 4.41
CA LYS A 15 -2.68 -11.75 3.68
C LYS A 15 -2.41 -12.34 2.30
N ALA A 16 -3.15 -13.39 1.96
CA ALA A 16 -3.26 -13.89 0.60
C ALA A 16 -4.47 -13.24 -0.09
N LEU A 17 -4.27 -12.73 -1.30
CA LEU A 17 -5.32 -12.09 -2.10
C LEU A 17 -5.14 -12.39 -3.58
N ASN A 18 -6.25 -12.41 -4.32
CA ASN A 18 -6.25 -12.57 -5.78
C ASN A 18 -6.63 -11.24 -6.43
N HIS A 19 -5.61 -10.48 -6.86
CA HIS A 19 -5.82 -9.19 -7.51
C HIS A 19 -6.22 -9.40 -8.98
N PRO A 20 -7.24 -8.71 -9.51
CA PRO A 20 -7.76 -8.96 -10.86
C PRO A 20 -6.73 -8.74 -11.98
N VAL A 21 -5.75 -7.86 -11.75
CA VAL A 21 -4.72 -7.55 -12.76
C VAL A 21 -3.37 -8.24 -12.46
N ALA A 22 -3.05 -8.49 -11.19
CA ALA A 22 -1.73 -9.00 -10.79
C ALA A 22 -1.74 -10.46 -10.35
N GLY A 23 -2.92 -11.10 -10.30
CA GLY A 23 -3.08 -12.47 -9.87
C GLY A 23 -2.90 -12.64 -8.36
N ALA A 24 -2.42 -13.82 -7.96
CA ALA A 24 -2.22 -14.17 -6.57
C ALA A 24 -1.06 -13.37 -5.95
N LEU A 25 -1.33 -12.73 -4.81
CA LEU A 25 -0.35 -12.00 -4.01
C LEU A 25 -0.43 -12.46 -2.56
N THR A 26 0.73 -12.72 -1.98
CA THR A 26 0.92 -12.88 -0.54
C THR A 26 1.68 -11.66 -0.04
N LEU A 27 1.01 -10.84 0.77
CA LEU A 27 1.53 -9.57 1.24
C LEU A 27 1.55 -9.53 2.76
N ASP A 28 2.63 -9.02 3.32
CA ASP A 28 2.66 -8.59 4.71
C ASP A 28 2.02 -7.22 4.82
N TRP A 29 1.33 -6.99 5.94
CA TRP A 29 0.68 -5.73 6.21
C TRP A 29 1.02 -5.23 7.61
N ASP A 30 1.05 -3.90 7.72
CA ASP A 30 1.32 -3.18 8.93
C ASP A 30 0.38 -1.99 9.03
N THR A 31 -0.43 -1.95 10.09
CA THR A 31 -1.34 -0.84 10.36
C THR A 31 -0.79 -0.01 11.51
N LEU A 32 -0.56 1.26 11.22
CA LEU A 32 -0.16 2.30 12.16
C LEU A 32 -1.37 3.20 12.41
N THR A 33 -1.91 3.19 13.63
CA THR A 33 -3.02 4.07 14.03
C THR A 33 -2.48 5.29 14.75
N CYS A 34 -2.86 6.47 14.29
CA CYS A 34 -2.48 7.73 14.93
C CYS A 34 -3.09 7.82 16.34
N THR A 35 -2.30 8.16 17.35
CA THR A 35 -2.81 8.29 18.73
C THR A 35 -3.41 9.64 19.04
N THR A 36 -3.06 10.68 18.29
CA THR A 36 -3.72 12.00 18.39
C THR A 36 -5.02 12.07 17.62
N ASP A 37 -5.23 11.16 16.65
CA ASP A 37 -6.47 11.02 15.89
C ASP A 37 -6.68 9.55 15.50
N HIS A 38 -7.43 8.82 16.33
CA HIS A 38 -7.64 7.39 16.16
C HIS A 38 -8.45 7.01 14.91
N ASP A 39 -9.08 7.98 14.25
CA ASP A 39 -9.77 7.75 12.98
C ASP A 39 -8.80 7.73 11.79
N GLN A 40 -7.55 8.20 11.97
CA GLN A 40 -6.52 8.14 10.95
C GLN A 40 -5.62 6.91 11.10
N GLN A 41 -5.55 6.12 10.03
CA GLN A 41 -4.73 4.90 9.95
C GLN A 41 -3.88 4.90 8.67
N LEU A 42 -2.64 4.44 8.79
CA LEU A 42 -1.77 4.12 7.67
C LEU A 42 -1.59 2.61 7.60
N VAL A 43 -1.95 2.01 6.46
CA VAL A 43 -1.73 0.58 6.19
C VAL A 43 -0.62 0.44 5.15
N ILE A 44 0.48 -0.19 5.52
CA ILE A 44 1.61 -0.49 4.66
C ILE A 44 1.48 -1.93 4.22
N TRP A 45 1.60 -2.17 2.91
CA TRP A 45 1.61 -3.51 2.33
C TRP A 45 2.97 -3.78 1.69
N THR A 46 3.60 -4.90 2.03
CA THR A 46 4.92 -5.29 1.54
C THR A 46 4.92 -6.71 1.02
N ALA A 47 5.91 -7.03 0.19
CA ALA A 47 6.17 -8.36 -0.30
C ALA A 47 7.68 -8.62 -0.28
N GLU A 48 8.06 -9.82 0.15
CA GLU A 48 9.45 -10.26 0.23
C GLU A 48 10.17 -10.13 -1.13
N PRO A 49 11.32 -9.42 -1.21
CA PRO A 49 12.06 -9.25 -2.46
C PRO A 49 12.37 -10.56 -3.19
N GLY A 50 12.31 -10.53 -4.51
CA GLY A 50 12.55 -11.70 -5.37
C GLY A 50 11.40 -12.72 -5.43
N THR A 51 10.29 -12.48 -4.72
CA THR A 51 9.09 -13.32 -4.83
C THR A 51 8.16 -12.88 -5.97
N PRO A 52 7.28 -13.78 -6.48
CA PRO A 52 6.24 -13.39 -7.42
C PRO A 52 5.33 -12.28 -6.88
N SER A 53 5.03 -12.28 -5.58
CA SER A 53 4.26 -11.22 -4.93
C SER A 53 4.95 -9.85 -5.02
N HIS A 54 6.27 -9.82 -4.89
CA HIS A 54 7.06 -8.58 -5.01
C HIS A 54 7.02 -8.01 -6.43
N GLU A 55 7.20 -8.87 -7.43
CA GLU A 55 7.07 -8.47 -8.83
C GLU A 55 5.64 -8.00 -9.16
N GLY A 56 4.63 -8.71 -8.65
CA GLY A 56 3.23 -8.32 -8.78
C GLY A 56 2.92 -6.95 -8.14
N LEU A 57 3.45 -6.70 -6.94
CA LEU A 57 3.29 -5.41 -6.25
C LEU A 57 3.96 -4.27 -7.03
N ARG A 58 5.17 -4.51 -7.56
CA ARG A 58 5.90 -3.55 -8.41
C ARG A 58 5.17 -3.27 -9.72
N PHE A 59 4.59 -4.30 -10.33
CA PHE A 59 3.74 -4.14 -11.51
C PHE A 59 2.51 -3.27 -11.20
N LEU A 60 1.82 -3.50 -10.08
CA LEU A 60 0.67 -2.69 -9.68
C LEU A 60 1.03 -1.22 -9.44
N ALA A 61 2.19 -0.93 -8.85
CA ALA A 61 2.65 0.44 -8.66
C ALA A 61 2.81 1.17 -10.00
N SER A 62 3.41 0.52 -11.00
CA SER A 62 3.55 1.06 -12.36
C SER A 62 2.19 1.23 -13.06
N TRP A 63 1.33 0.21 -12.97
CA TRP A 63 0.00 0.23 -13.59
C TRP A 63 -0.89 1.35 -13.03
N ALA A 64 -0.90 1.55 -11.71
CA ALA A 64 -1.68 2.60 -11.06
C ALA A 64 -1.20 4.01 -11.45
N ALA A 65 0.13 4.20 -11.56
CA ALA A 65 0.68 5.46 -12.04
C ALA A 65 0.24 5.77 -13.48
N ALA A 66 0.22 4.76 -14.35
CA ALA A 66 -0.26 4.89 -15.72
C ALA A 66 -1.77 5.21 -15.79
N GLU A 67 -2.60 4.59 -14.95
CA GLU A 67 -4.04 4.87 -14.88
C GLU A 67 -4.30 6.31 -14.41
N ARG A 68 -3.55 6.78 -13.42
CA ARG A 68 -3.66 8.16 -12.94
C ARG A 68 -3.34 9.17 -14.06
N LEU A 69 -2.31 8.90 -14.88
CA LEU A 69 -1.99 9.74 -16.04
C LEU A 69 -3.10 9.73 -17.11
N ARG A 70 -3.73 8.57 -17.37
CA ARG A 70 -4.88 8.48 -18.28
C ARG A 70 -6.06 9.30 -17.78
N SER A 71 -6.36 9.23 -16.49
CA SER A 71 -7.44 9.99 -15.87
C SER A 71 -7.21 11.51 -15.93
N SER A 72 -5.96 11.98 -15.88
CA SER A 72 -5.65 13.42 -15.96
C SER A 72 -5.76 14.03 -17.36
N THR A 73 -5.63 13.23 -18.42
CA THR A 73 -5.73 13.71 -19.82
C THR A 73 -7.18 13.88 -20.27
N THR A 74 -8.15 13.32 -19.52
CA THR A 74 -9.58 13.44 -19.78
C THR A 74 -10.21 14.49 -18.85
N GLY A 75 -9.70 15.72 -18.89
CA GLY A 75 -10.34 16.88 -18.24
C GLY A 75 -11.22 17.64 -19.24
N PRO A 76 -12.40 18.18 -18.85
CA PRO A 76 -13.29 18.87 -19.77
C PRO A 76 -12.66 20.19 -20.25
N ALA A 77 -12.78 20.44 -21.56
CA ALA A 77 -12.50 21.74 -22.19
C ALA A 77 -13.53 22.81 -21.77
#